data_AF-A0A2N1QUB2-F1
#
_entry.id   AF-A0A2N1QUB2-F1
#
_cell.length_a   1.000
_cell.length_b   1.000
_cell.length_c   1.000
_cell.angle_alpha   90.00
_cell.angle_beta   90.00
_cell.angle_gamma   90.00
#
_symmetry.space_group_name_H-M   'P 1'
#
loop_
_entity.id
_entity.type
_entity.pdbx_description
1 polymer ?
#
loop_
_entity_poly.entity_id
_entity_poly.type
_entity_poly.pdbx_seq_one_letter_code
_entity_poly.pdbx_strand_id
1 'polypeptide(L)'
;MKRKYVIFAVLSILIVFLCTPAMAASAKFVRAYRDNNYDMYVNRMNIIQNKGVVSFWIKSVYSDQGKLLVRNELPKKHQKTPIQYGLDYFVFDTKKGKYNVKLASVYANEKEIYREGSNKWLPVKDGSVAAVLINQVNSFLAEKNN
;
A
#
# COMPACT_ATOMS: atom_id res chain seq x y z
N MET A 1 51.38 21.31 -16.79
CA MET A 1 50.72 20.14 -16.15
C MET A 1 49.91 20.45 -14.88
N LYS A 2 49.98 21.63 -14.24
CA LYS A 2 49.30 21.87 -12.94
C LYS A 2 47.81 22.24 -13.04
N ARG A 3 47.35 22.83 -14.15
CA ARG A 3 45.97 23.34 -14.32
C ARG A 3 44.91 22.24 -14.54
N LYS A 4 45.30 21.10 -15.14
CA LYS A 4 44.41 19.97 -15.44
C LYS A 4 44.01 19.18 -14.19
N TYR A 5 44.94 19.05 -13.22
CA TYR A 5 44.65 18.39 -11.94
C TYR A 5 43.74 19.21 -11.02
N VAL A 6 43.80 20.55 -11.11
CA VAL A 6 42.90 21.44 -10.35
C VAL A 6 41.47 21.32 -10.86
N ILE A 7 41.27 21.25 -12.18
CA ILE A 7 39.94 21.05 -12.78
C ILE A 7 39.36 19.68 -12.38
N PHE A 8 40.19 18.63 -12.42
CA PHE A 8 39.77 17.30 -11.97
C PHE A 8 39.41 17.28 -10.48
N ALA A 9 40.20 17.92 -9.62
CA ALA A 9 39.92 17.99 -8.18
C ALA A 9 38.61 18.75 -7.87
N VAL A 10 38.33 19.83 -8.58
CA VAL A 10 37.07 20.59 -8.44
C VAL A 10 35.88 19.76 -8.94
N LEU A 11 36.03 19.02 -10.03
CA LEU A 11 34.97 18.14 -10.55
C LEU A 11 34.65 17.01 -9.56
N SER A 12 35.67 16.42 -8.92
CA SER A 12 35.50 15.36 -7.92
C SER A 12 34.74 15.83 -6.68
N ILE A 13 34.99 17.06 -6.22
CA ILE A 13 34.30 17.64 -5.06
C ILE A 13 32.83 17.95 -5.40
N LEU A 14 32.53 18.33 -6.64
CA LEU A 14 31.15 18.59 -7.09
C LEU A 14 30.27 17.33 -7.09
N ILE A 15 30.85 16.16 -7.38
CA ILE A 15 30.12 14.87 -7.41
C ILE A 15 29.68 14.43 -6.00
N VAL A 16 30.47 14.75 -4.96
CA VAL A 16 30.15 14.40 -3.57
C VAL A 16 28.97 15.23 -3.05
N PHE A 17 28.79 16.47 -3.51
CA PHE A 17 27.64 17.31 -3.16
C PHE A 17 26.36 17.01 -3.96
N LEU A 18 26.46 16.26 -5.07
CA LEU A 18 25.30 15.78 -5.83
C LEU A 18 24.75 14.45 -5.29
N CYS A 19 25.52 13.74 -4.45
CA CYS A 19 25.01 12.66 -3.63
C CYS A 19 24.38 13.24 -2.36
N THR A 20 23.30 14.00 -2.51
CA THR A 20 22.36 14.08 -1.40
C THR A 20 21.95 12.63 -1.09
N PRO A 21 21.99 12.17 0.18
CA PRO A 21 21.20 11.00 0.50
C PRO A 21 19.79 11.41 0.10
N ALA A 22 19.21 10.70 -0.87
CA ALA A 22 17.78 10.63 -0.97
C ALA A 22 17.34 10.07 0.39
N MET A 23 17.14 10.97 1.36
CA MET A 23 16.40 10.69 2.56
C MET A 23 15.06 10.25 2.01
N ALA A 24 14.90 8.94 1.91
CA ALA A 24 13.77 8.32 1.29
C ALA A 24 12.56 8.85 2.06
N ALA A 25 11.85 9.81 1.47
CA ALA A 25 10.48 10.08 1.85
C ALA A 25 9.80 8.72 1.80
N SER A 26 9.51 8.15 2.98
CA SER A 26 9.04 6.77 3.09
C SER A 26 7.90 6.61 2.09
N ALA A 27 8.02 5.68 1.14
CA ALA A 27 7.04 5.57 0.07
C ALA A 27 5.62 5.49 0.67
N LYS A 28 4.72 6.39 0.23
CA LYS A 28 3.36 6.50 0.75
C LYS A 28 2.65 5.15 0.84
N PHE A 29 2.89 4.31 -0.16
CA PHE A 29 2.39 2.94 -0.24
C PHE A 29 3.57 1.96 -0.18
N VAL A 30 3.52 1.01 0.75
CA VAL A 30 4.52 -0.05 0.86
C VAL A 30 3.88 -1.40 0.66
N ARG A 31 4.49 -2.22 -0.21
CA ARG A 31 3.99 -3.55 -0.53
C ARG A 31 4.06 -4.43 0.71
N ALA A 32 2.94 -5.03 1.04
CA ALA A 32 2.78 -5.92 2.20
C ALA A 32 2.56 -7.37 1.75
N TYR A 33 1.89 -7.58 0.62
CA TYR A 33 1.53 -8.90 0.13
C TYR A 33 1.65 -8.95 -1.40
N ARG A 34 1.93 -10.14 -1.93
CA ARG A 34 2.00 -10.44 -3.36
C ARG A 34 1.62 -11.88 -3.63
N ASP A 35 0.80 -12.08 -4.66
CA ASP A 35 0.60 -13.38 -5.31
C ASP A 35 0.48 -13.22 -6.84
N ASN A 36 0.00 -14.25 -7.53
CA ASN A 36 -0.17 -14.25 -8.98
C ASN A 36 -1.30 -13.32 -9.47
N ASN A 37 -2.21 -12.94 -8.59
CA ASN A 37 -3.40 -12.15 -8.91
C ASN A 37 -3.21 -10.67 -8.56
N TYR A 38 -2.50 -10.36 -7.46
CA TYR A 38 -2.35 -8.98 -7.02
C TYR A 38 -1.13 -8.72 -6.13
N ASP A 39 -0.64 -7.49 -6.21
CA ASP A 39 0.26 -6.88 -5.23
C ASP A 39 -0.58 -5.94 -4.33
N MET A 40 -0.50 -6.10 -3.01
CA MET A 40 -1.20 -5.25 -2.05
C MET A 40 -0.23 -4.34 -1.31
N TYR A 41 -0.61 -3.08 -1.17
CA TYR A 41 0.21 -2.03 -0.58
C TYR A 41 -0.55 -1.32 0.54
N VAL A 42 0.09 -1.21 1.70
CA VAL A 42 -0.42 -0.44 2.84
C VAL A 42 -0.06 1.03 2.68
N ASN A 43 -1.03 1.92 2.84
CA ASN A 43 -0.79 3.36 2.91
C ASN A 43 -0.27 3.74 4.30
N ARG A 44 1.02 4.06 4.41
CA ARG A 44 1.68 4.40 5.68
C ARG A 44 1.34 5.80 6.19
N MET A 45 0.93 6.70 5.31
CA MET A 45 0.66 8.10 5.66
C MET A 45 -0.67 8.28 6.42
N ASN A 46 -1.62 7.36 6.24
CA ASN A 46 -2.99 7.49 6.72
C ASN A 46 -3.41 6.35 7.65
N ILE A 47 -2.49 5.90 8.52
CA ILE A 47 -2.80 4.92 9.57
C ILE A 47 -3.33 5.67 10.79
N ILE A 48 -4.53 5.29 11.25
CA ILE A 48 -5.21 5.87 12.40
C ILE A 48 -5.26 4.83 13.52
N GLN A 49 -4.77 5.19 14.70
CA GLN A 49 -4.93 4.39 15.91
C GLN A 49 -5.86 5.10 16.89
N ASN A 50 -6.89 4.41 17.37
CA ASN A 50 -7.80 4.95 18.38
C ASN A 50 -8.37 3.84 19.26
N LYS A 51 -8.16 3.92 20.58
CA LYS A 51 -8.80 3.07 21.61
C LYS A 51 -8.76 1.55 21.34
N GLY A 52 -7.66 1.04 20.77
CA GLY A 52 -7.52 -0.38 20.42
C GLY A 52 -8.11 -0.76 19.06
N VAL A 53 -8.37 0.23 18.21
CA VAL A 53 -8.74 0.05 16.81
C VAL A 53 -7.68 0.70 15.94
N VAL A 54 -7.18 -0.03 14.94
CA VAL A 54 -6.25 0.46 13.92
C VAL A 54 -6.97 0.47 12.58
N SER A 55 -6.99 1.61 11.90
CA SER A 55 -7.62 1.74 10.59
C SER A 55 -6.61 2.24 9.56
N PHE A 56 -6.65 1.69 8.36
CA PHE A 56 -5.67 1.99 7.31
C PHE A 56 -6.21 1.67 5.91
N TRP A 57 -5.59 2.26 4.90
CA TRP A 57 -5.93 2.04 3.50
C TRP A 57 -5.00 1.02 2.87
N ILE A 58 -5.56 0.15 2.03
CA ILE A 58 -4.82 -0.83 1.23
C ILE A 58 -5.10 -0.58 -0.23
N LYS A 59 -4.06 -0.48 -1.05
CA LYS A 59 -4.17 -0.43 -2.51
C LYS A 59 -3.83 -1.81 -3.08
N SER A 60 -4.72 -2.37 -3.88
CA SER A 60 -4.54 -3.67 -4.55
C SER A 60 -4.30 -3.43 -6.04
N VAL A 61 -3.09 -3.73 -6.53
CA VAL A 61 -2.74 -3.63 -7.95
C VAL A 61 -2.89 -5.02 -8.57
N TYR A 62 -3.80 -5.15 -9.53
CA TYR A 62 -4.16 -6.45 -10.10
C TYR A 62 -3.27 -6.81 -11.28
N SER A 63 -2.85 -8.08 -11.34
CA SER A 63 -2.36 -8.70 -12.57
C SER A 63 -3.50 -8.85 -13.58
N ASP A 64 -3.21 -9.27 -14.80
CA ASP A 64 -4.27 -9.50 -15.79
C ASP A 64 -5.22 -10.62 -15.37
N GLN A 65 -4.69 -11.66 -14.70
CA GLN A 65 -5.51 -12.70 -14.07
C GLN A 65 -6.37 -12.13 -12.94
N GLY A 66 -5.79 -11.31 -12.05
CA GLY A 66 -6.53 -10.64 -10.98
C GLY A 66 -7.65 -9.74 -11.52
N LYS A 67 -7.41 -9.00 -12.61
CA LYS A 67 -8.44 -8.18 -13.27
C LYS A 67 -9.60 -9.02 -13.77
N LEU A 68 -9.36 -10.23 -14.29
CA LEU A 68 -10.44 -11.13 -14.72
C LEU A 68 -11.30 -11.57 -13.53
N LEU A 69 -10.69 -11.93 -12.41
CA LEU A 69 -11.42 -12.29 -11.19
C LEU A 69 -12.29 -11.12 -10.70
N VAL A 70 -11.71 -9.93 -10.58
CA VAL A 70 -12.44 -8.73 -10.14
C VAL A 70 -13.60 -8.41 -11.10
N ARG A 71 -13.39 -8.51 -12.42
CA ARG A 71 -14.47 -8.28 -13.40
C ARG A 71 -15.66 -9.22 -13.20
N ASN A 72 -15.42 -10.48 -12.83
CA ASN A 72 -16.50 -11.44 -12.64
C ASN A 72 -17.37 -11.11 -11.42
N GLU A 73 -16.79 -10.49 -10.39
CA GLU A 73 -17.50 -10.05 -9.18
C GLU A 73 -18.20 -8.68 -9.37
N LEU A 74 -17.84 -7.91 -10.40
CA LEU A 74 -18.43 -6.61 -10.64
C LEU A 74 -19.81 -6.69 -11.32
N PRO A 75 -20.72 -5.72 -11.06
CA PRO A 75 -21.98 -5.59 -11.79
C PRO A 75 -21.76 -5.49 -13.30
N LYS A 76 -22.68 -6.05 -14.11
CA LYS A 76 -22.59 -6.13 -15.59
C LYS A 76 -22.13 -4.83 -16.27
N LYS A 77 -22.60 -3.67 -15.79
CA LYS A 77 -22.23 -2.34 -16.33
C LYS A 77 -20.74 -1.99 -16.22
N HIS A 78 -19.98 -2.64 -15.32
CA HIS A 78 -18.56 -2.35 -15.06
C HIS A 78 -17.61 -3.46 -15.56
N GLN A 79 -18.14 -4.58 -16.06
CA GLN A 79 -17.30 -5.74 -16.43
C GLN A 79 -16.35 -5.47 -17.61
N LYS A 80 -16.70 -4.53 -18.50
CA LYS A 80 -15.87 -4.11 -19.64
C LYS A 80 -14.93 -2.95 -19.33
N THR A 81 -14.98 -2.40 -18.12
CA THR A 81 -14.20 -1.22 -17.75
C THR A 81 -12.71 -1.58 -17.57
N PRO A 82 -11.76 -0.73 -18.00
CA PRO A 82 -10.33 -0.98 -17.81
C PRO A 82 -9.91 -0.75 -16.35
N ILE A 83 -10.12 -1.77 -15.51
CA ILE A 83 -9.77 -1.75 -14.09
C ILE A 83 -8.27 -1.49 -13.90
N GLN A 84 -7.95 -0.55 -12.99
CA GLN A 84 -6.59 -0.17 -12.64
C GLN A 84 -6.16 -0.76 -11.29
N TYR A 85 -6.94 -0.54 -10.22
CA TYR A 85 -6.62 -0.99 -8.88
C TYR A 85 -7.85 -1.03 -7.97
N GLY A 86 -7.73 -1.74 -6.86
CA GLY A 86 -8.64 -1.70 -5.73
C GLY A 86 -8.11 -0.78 -4.62
N LEU A 87 -9.02 -0.20 -3.85
CA LEU A 87 -8.70 0.60 -2.68
C LEU A 87 -9.65 0.24 -1.53
N ASP A 88 -9.10 -0.35 -0.49
CA ASP A 88 -9.87 -0.92 0.61
C ASP A 88 -9.59 -0.17 1.92
N TYR A 89 -10.63 0.12 2.69
CA TYR A 89 -10.51 0.67 4.03
C TYR A 89 -10.62 -0.43 5.08
N PHE A 90 -9.47 -0.77 5.65
CA PHE A 90 -9.32 -1.84 6.62
C PHE A 90 -9.42 -1.31 8.04
N VAL A 91 -10.11 -2.04 8.90
CA VAL A 91 -10.27 -1.73 10.33
C VAL A 91 -9.96 -2.99 11.13
N PHE A 92 -9.01 -2.89 12.05
CA PHE A 92 -8.57 -3.97 12.92
C PHE A 92 -8.84 -3.61 14.39
N ASP A 93 -9.60 -4.45 15.08
CA ASP A 93 -9.80 -4.39 16.53
C ASP A 93 -8.71 -5.23 17.20
N THR A 94 -7.72 -4.54 17.78
CA THR A 94 -6.53 -5.17 18.37
C THR A 94 -6.87 -5.97 19.63
N LYS A 95 -7.97 -5.62 20.32
CA LYS A 95 -8.40 -6.31 21.54
C LYS A 95 -9.13 -7.61 21.23
N LYS A 96 -9.92 -7.62 20.16
CA LYS A 96 -10.72 -8.79 19.76
C LYS A 96 -10.02 -9.71 18.76
N GLY A 97 -8.91 -9.29 18.16
CA GLY A 97 -8.24 -10.05 17.10
C GLY A 97 -9.12 -10.21 15.86
N LYS A 98 -9.94 -9.21 15.56
CA LYS A 98 -10.89 -9.23 14.42
C LYS A 98 -10.68 -8.04 13.52
N TYR A 99 -10.95 -8.22 12.24
CA TYR A 99 -10.88 -7.16 11.25
C TYR A 99 -12.19 -7.01 10.47
N ASN A 100 -12.35 -5.86 9.83
CA ASN A 100 -13.42 -5.56 8.90
C ASN A 100 -12.84 -4.77 7.71
N VAL A 101 -13.24 -5.13 6.50
CA VAL A 101 -13.07 -4.29 5.31
C VAL A 101 -14.32 -3.41 5.18
N LYS A 102 -14.26 -2.22 5.79
CA LYS A 102 -15.41 -1.32 5.86
C LYS A 102 -15.82 -0.80 4.49
N LEU A 103 -14.85 -0.61 3.61
CA LEU A 103 -15.04 -0.17 2.23
C LEU A 103 -14.09 -0.98 1.34
N ALA A 104 -14.60 -1.44 0.19
CA ALA A 104 -13.82 -2.00 -0.89
C ALA A 104 -14.24 -1.29 -2.18
N SER A 105 -13.30 -0.63 -2.84
CA SER A 105 -13.57 0.18 -4.02
C SER A 105 -12.73 -0.29 -5.19
N VAL A 106 -13.30 -0.27 -6.40
CA VAL A 106 -12.58 -0.54 -7.64
C VAL A 106 -12.47 0.74 -8.45
N TYR A 107 -11.26 1.01 -8.95
CA TYR A 107 -10.93 2.19 -9.73
C TYR A 107 -10.59 1.86 -11.17
N ALA A 108 -11.04 2.73 -12.07
CA ALA A 108 -10.65 2.74 -13.47
C ALA A 108 -10.59 4.18 -13.98
N ASN A 109 -9.62 4.48 -14.84
CA ASN A 109 -9.37 5.83 -15.33
C ASN A 109 -9.35 6.88 -14.20
N GLU A 110 -8.67 6.54 -13.10
CA GLU A 110 -8.54 7.39 -11.89
C GLU A 110 -9.85 7.71 -11.16
N LYS A 111 -10.97 7.10 -11.56
CA LYS A 111 -12.28 7.28 -10.94
C LYS A 111 -12.73 6.00 -10.24
N GLU A 112 -13.40 6.16 -9.11
CA GLU A 112 -14.09 5.05 -8.45
C GLU A 112 -15.27 4.63 -9.32
N ILE A 113 -15.29 3.37 -9.77
CA ILE A 113 -16.36 2.82 -10.61
C ILE A 113 -17.31 1.92 -9.83
N TYR A 114 -16.84 1.38 -8.71
CA TYR A 114 -17.61 0.50 -7.84
C TYR A 114 -17.11 0.64 -6.42
N ARG A 115 -18.03 0.54 -5.47
CA ARG A 115 -17.77 0.54 -4.04
C ARG A 115 -18.78 -0.36 -3.36
N GLU A 116 -18.28 -1.19 -2.47
CA GLU A 116 -19.08 -1.91 -1.49
C GLU A 116 -18.52 -1.70 -0.09
N GLY A 117 -19.30 -2.05 0.91
CA GLY A 117 -18.88 -1.98 2.30
C GLY A 117 -19.42 -3.17 3.08
N SER A 118 -18.72 -3.55 4.13
CA SER A 118 -19.11 -4.65 5.00
C SER A 118 -19.20 -4.20 6.45
N ASN A 119 -20.19 -4.73 7.16
CA ASN A 119 -20.29 -4.65 8.61
C ASN A 119 -19.78 -5.93 9.29
N LYS A 120 -19.31 -6.91 8.51
CA LYS A 120 -18.89 -8.21 9.01
C LYS A 120 -17.49 -8.13 9.60
N TRP A 121 -17.38 -8.52 10.87
CA TRP A 121 -16.10 -8.71 11.54
C TRP A 121 -15.63 -10.14 11.37
N LEU A 122 -14.42 -10.30 10.83
CA LEU A 122 -13.78 -11.57 10.55
C LEU A 122 -12.62 -11.79 11.53
N PRO A 123 -12.38 -13.04 12.00
CA PRO A 123 -11.20 -13.33 12.80
C PRO A 123 -9.93 -13.18 11.96
N VAL A 124 -8.87 -12.65 12.57
CA VAL A 124 -7.53 -12.70 11.98
C VAL A 124 -6.99 -14.12 12.17
N LYS A 125 -6.62 -14.78 11.07
CA LYS A 125 -6.01 -16.12 11.09
C LYS A 125 -4.54 -16.03 10.71
N ASP A 126 -3.70 -16.81 11.36
CA ASP A 126 -2.28 -16.87 11.01
C ASP A 126 -2.07 -17.33 9.57
N GLY A 127 -1.09 -16.74 8.90
CA GLY A 127 -0.82 -16.97 7.48
C GLY A 127 -1.85 -16.34 6.52
N SER A 128 -2.94 -15.75 7.01
CA SER A 128 -3.89 -15.05 6.14
C SER A 128 -3.34 -13.72 5.60
N VAL A 129 -3.86 -13.27 4.46
CA VAL A 129 -3.56 -11.95 3.89
C VAL A 129 -3.84 -10.83 4.91
N ALA A 130 -4.94 -10.94 5.67
CA ALA A 130 -5.27 -9.99 6.73
C ALA A 130 -4.18 -9.90 7.79
N ALA A 131 -3.64 -11.04 8.25
CA ALA A 131 -2.56 -11.07 9.22
C ALA A 131 -1.28 -10.43 8.66
N VAL A 132 -0.93 -10.71 7.40
CA VAL A 132 0.23 -10.10 6.72
C VAL A 132 0.10 -8.57 6.67
N LEU A 133 -1.06 -8.06 6.26
CA LEU A 133 -1.33 -6.63 6.19
C LEU A 133 -1.26 -5.95 7.56
N ILE A 134 -1.86 -6.57 8.58
CA ILE A 134 -1.83 -6.08 9.97
C ILE A 134 -0.40 -6.08 10.50
N ASN A 135 0.39 -7.13 10.25
CA ASN A 135 1.78 -7.20 10.69
C ASN A 135 2.61 -6.09 10.05
N GLN A 136 2.44 -5.83 8.75
CA GLN A 136 3.12 -4.72 8.09
C GLN A 136 2.79 -3.36 8.71
N VAL A 137 1.52 -3.15 9.09
CA VAL A 137 1.07 -1.94 9.79
C VAL A 137 1.69 -1.88 11.19
N ASN A 138 1.64 -2.95 11.95
CA ASN A 138 2.20 -3.01 13.30
C ASN A 138 3.71 -2.75 13.32
N SER A 139 4.48 -3.30 12.37
CA SER A 139 5.91 -3.00 12.23
C SER A 139 6.17 -1.52 11.99
N PHE A 140 5.41 -0.89 11.09
CA PHE A 140 5.54 0.55 10.85
C PHE A 140 5.17 1.39 12.08
N LEU A 141 4.16 0.98 12.82
CA LEU A 141 3.75 1.67 14.04
C LEU A 141 4.79 1.52 15.17
N ALA A 142 5.46 0.38 15.26
CA ALA A 142 6.56 0.15 16.19
C ALA A 142 7.79 1.01 15.82
N GLU A 143 8.14 1.10 14.53
CA GLU A 143 9.21 1.98 14.03
C GLU A 143 8.96 3.45 14.35
N LYS A 144 7.71 3.92 14.29
CA LYS A 144 7.35 5.32 14.56
C LYS A 144 7.42 5.69 16.05
N ASN A 145 7.24 4.71 16.93
CA ASN A 145 7.18 4.92 18.39
C ASN A 145 8.53 4.73 19.10
N ASN A 146 9.56 4.25 18.38
CA ASN A 146 10.95 4.17 18.83
C ASN A 146 11.73 5.40 18.36
#